data_AF-A0A3N5K7B2-F1
#
_entry.id   AF-A0A3N5K7B2-F1
#
_cell.length_a   1.000
_cell.length_b   1.000
_cell.length_c   1.000
_cell.angle_alpha   90.00
_cell.angle_beta   90.00
_cell.angle_gamma   90.00
#
_symmetry.space_group_name_H-M   'P 1'
#
loop_
_entity.id
_entity.type
_entity.pdbx_description
1 polymer ?
#
loop_
_entity_poly.entity_id
_entity_poly.type
_entity_poly.pdbx_seq_one_letter_code
_entity_poly.pdbx_strand_id
1 'polypeptide(L)'
;MRRADQITGIVMLVFAMAVMEGSRRMPPSGTFGPGAGFLPFWLGVAMAALSIILLVNATREPVLGGGPAPFPTGWKLLPLVETVGGLAAFVLLLETLGFLLSIALLTAFLLRVVEREGWFTTLLVAVGNAGALYIIFKVFLGVSLPKNIFGF
;
A
#
# COMPACT_ATOMS: atom_id res chain seq x y z
N MET A 1 5.44 25.15 8.42
CA MET A 1 5.13 23.83 7.84
C MET A 1 3.66 23.69 7.44
N ARG A 2 2.69 24.24 8.20
CA ARG A 2 1.24 24.27 7.85
C ARG A 2 0.88 24.61 6.39
N ARG A 3 1.51 25.64 5.80
CA ARG A 3 1.26 26.01 4.39
C ARG A 3 1.82 24.99 3.38
N ALA A 4 2.95 24.34 3.70
CA ALA A 4 3.52 23.31 2.84
C ALA A 4 2.66 22.04 2.83
N ASP A 5 2.11 21.65 3.99
CA ASP A 5 1.21 20.50 4.10
C ASP A 5 -0.13 20.77 3.39
N GLN A 6 -0.65 22.00 3.47
CA GLN A 6 -1.82 22.43 2.72
C GLN A 6 -1.58 22.46 1.21
N ILE A 7 -0.44 22.99 0.75
CA ILE A 7 -0.09 22.99 -0.68
C ILE A 7 0.08 21.55 -1.17
N THR A 8 0.76 20.69 -0.40
CA THR A 8 0.94 19.28 -0.73
C THR A 8 -0.38 18.54 -0.81
N GLY A 9 -1.29 18.78 0.15
CA GLY A 9 -2.66 18.26 0.10
C GLY A 9 -3.43 18.75 -1.11
N ILE A 10 -3.43 20.03 -1.43
CA ILE A 10 -4.15 20.54 -2.62
C ILE A 10 -3.58 19.93 -3.90
N VAL A 11 -2.26 19.89 -4.05
CA VAL A 11 -1.59 19.31 -5.23
C VAL A 11 -1.92 17.83 -5.37
N MET A 12 -1.88 17.06 -4.29
CA MET A 12 -2.22 15.64 -4.28
C MET A 12 -3.69 15.39 -4.59
N LEU A 13 -4.60 16.25 -4.11
CA LEU A 13 -6.03 16.18 -4.43
C LEU A 13 -6.28 16.41 -5.92
N VAL A 14 -5.65 17.44 -6.50
CA VAL A 14 -5.76 17.74 -7.94
C VAL A 14 -5.19 16.60 -8.78
N PHE A 15 -4.05 16.05 -8.37
CA PHE A 15 -3.44 14.89 -9.02
C PHE A 15 -4.35 13.66 -8.94
N ALA A 16 -4.93 13.37 -7.78
CA ALA A 16 -5.88 12.27 -7.60
C ALA A 16 -7.10 12.42 -8.52
N MET A 17 -7.67 13.63 -8.63
CA MET A 17 -8.77 13.92 -9.56
C MET A 17 -8.37 13.74 -11.02
N ALA A 18 -7.17 14.17 -11.41
CA ALA A 18 -6.65 13.96 -12.76
C ALA A 18 -6.49 12.47 -13.09
N VAL A 19 -6.00 11.66 -12.13
CA VAL A 19 -5.89 10.21 -12.26
C VAL A 19 -7.27 9.57 -12.40
N MET A 20 -8.27 9.97 -11.60
CA MET A 20 -9.64 9.46 -11.70
C MET A 20 -10.27 9.78 -13.06
N GLU A 21 -10.07 10.98 -13.57
CA GLU A 21 -10.57 11.41 -14.88
C GLU A 21 -9.88 10.67 -16.03
N GLY A 22 -8.56 10.50 -15.97
CA GLY A 22 -7.80 9.67 -16.92
C GLY A 22 -8.26 8.22 -16.91
N SER A 23 -8.59 7.69 -15.73
CA SER A 23 -9.10 6.34 -15.55
C SER A 23 -10.47 6.12 -16.20
N ARG A 24 -11.35 7.13 -16.16
CA ARG A 24 -12.69 7.08 -16.81
C ARG A 24 -12.63 7.11 -18.34
N ARG A 25 -11.55 7.67 -18.90
CA ARG A 25 -11.33 7.75 -20.36
C ARG A 25 -10.70 6.49 -20.93
N MET A 26 -10.29 5.53 -20.08
CA MET A 26 -9.73 4.27 -20.54
C MET A 26 -10.81 3.34 -21.11
N PRO A 27 -10.47 2.54 -22.14
CA PRO A 27 -11.41 1.60 -22.73
C PRO A 27 -12.02 0.65 -21.67
N PRO A 28 -13.34 0.44 -21.70
CA PRO A 28 -13.98 -0.65 -20.96
C PRO A 28 -13.34 -1.99 -21.36
N SER A 29 -13.23 -2.92 -20.42
CA SER A 29 -12.54 -4.20 -20.64
C SER A 29 -13.13 -5.00 -21.81
N GLY A 30 -12.23 -5.55 -22.63
CA GLY A 30 -12.57 -6.59 -23.60
C GLY A 30 -12.59 -7.96 -22.93
N THR A 31 -13.79 -8.51 -22.77
CA THR A 31 -14.11 -9.95 -22.56
C THR A 31 -13.65 -10.64 -21.28
N PHE A 32 -12.52 -10.31 -20.65
CA PHE A 32 -12.10 -10.92 -19.37
C PHE A 32 -11.48 -9.89 -18.41
N GLY A 33 -12.13 -9.65 -17.28
CA GLY A 33 -11.67 -8.77 -16.21
C GLY A 33 -12.28 -7.36 -16.24
N PRO A 34 -12.11 -6.57 -15.19
CA PRO A 34 -12.53 -5.17 -15.15
C PRO A 34 -11.58 -4.30 -15.98
N GLY A 35 -12.11 -3.22 -16.55
CA GLY A 35 -11.37 -2.34 -17.47
C GLY A 35 -10.06 -1.81 -16.89
N ALA A 36 -9.13 -1.44 -17.76
CA ALA A 36 -7.82 -0.89 -17.37
C ALA A 36 -7.94 0.34 -16.44
N GLY A 37 -9.08 1.04 -16.49
CA GLY A 37 -9.43 2.14 -15.60
C GLY A 37 -9.98 1.74 -14.22
N PHE A 38 -10.06 0.47 -13.85
CA PHE A 38 -10.58 0.07 -12.53
C PHE A 38 -9.58 0.36 -11.40
N LEU A 39 -8.34 -0.11 -11.53
CA LEU A 39 -7.29 0.10 -10.53
C LEU A 39 -6.91 1.58 -10.36
N PRO A 40 -6.64 2.36 -11.43
CA PRO A 40 -6.25 3.75 -11.28
C PRO A 40 -7.38 4.60 -10.68
N PHE A 41 -8.65 4.24 -10.93
CA PHE A 41 -9.80 4.94 -10.35
C PHE A 41 -9.86 4.76 -8.83
N TRP A 42 -9.79 3.53 -8.33
CA TRP A 42 -9.79 3.26 -6.89
C TRP A 42 -8.55 3.80 -6.20
N LEU A 43 -7.40 3.78 -6.86
CA LEU A 43 -6.18 4.42 -6.38
C LEU A 43 -6.41 5.94 -6.22
N GLY A 44 -7.00 6.58 -7.22
CA GLY A 44 -7.38 8.00 -7.16
C GLY A 44 -8.35 8.31 -6.03
N VAL A 45 -9.35 7.46 -5.76
CA VAL A 45 -10.27 7.61 -4.62
C VAL A 45 -9.53 7.56 -3.29
N ALA A 46 -8.64 6.57 -3.10
CA ALA A 46 -7.85 6.45 -1.87
C ALA A 46 -6.91 7.65 -1.68
N MET A 47 -6.24 8.09 -2.76
CA MET A 47 -5.40 9.29 -2.75
C MET A 47 -6.20 10.55 -2.39
N ALA A 48 -7.40 10.74 -2.98
CA ALA A 48 -8.26 11.86 -2.67
C ALA A 48 -8.71 11.84 -1.19
N ALA A 49 -9.09 10.67 -0.66
CA ALA A 49 -9.46 10.51 0.74
C ALA A 49 -8.30 10.88 1.70
N LEU A 50 -7.10 10.33 1.47
CA LEU A 50 -5.92 10.66 2.25
C LEU A 50 -5.55 12.14 2.16
N SER A 51 -5.70 12.73 0.99
CA SER A 51 -5.47 14.15 0.76
C SER A 51 -6.45 15.03 1.52
N ILE A 52 -7.74 14.65 1.59
CA ILE A 52 -8.74 15.34 2.41
C ILE A 52 -8.39 15.23 3.90
N ILE A 53 -8.01 14.04 4.36
CA ILE A 53 -7.57 13.82 5.75
C ILE A 53 -6.37 14.72 6.08
N LEU A 54 -5.37 14.79 5.19
CA LEU A 54 -4.21 15.67 5.35
C LEU A 54 -4.62 17.15 5.43
N LEU A 55 -5.54 17.60 4.59
CA LEU A 55 -6.05 18.97 4.60
C LEU A 55 -6.80 19.29 5.89
N VAL A 56 -7.63 18.36 6.37
CA VAL A 56 -8.37 18.49 7.64
C VAL A 56 -7.43 18.54 8.84
N ASN A 57 -6.42 17.66 8.89
CA ASN A 57 -5.42 17.67 9.97
C ASN A 57 -4.57 18.94 9.93
N ALA A 58 -4.12 19.37 8.75
CA ALA A 58 -3.38 20.62 8.59
C ALA A 58 -4.19 21.88 8.96
N THR A 59 -5.53 21.81 8.90
CA THR A 59 -6.40 22.89 9.37
C THR A 59 -6.74 22.81 10.84
N ARG A 60 -6.83 21.61 11.44
CA ARG A 60 -7.25 21.41 12.84
C ARG A 60 -6.12 21.44 13.86
N GLU A 61 -4.91 20.99 13.54
CA GLU A 61 -3.82 20.93 14.52
C GLU A 61 -2.85 22.13 14.40
N PRO A 62 -2.42 22.73 15.52
CA PRO A 62 -1.20 23.53 15.52
C PRO A 62 -0.04 22.59 15.19
N VAL A 63 0.83 23.03 14.28
CA VAL A 63 1.98 22.30 13.75
C VAL A 63 2.74 21.61 14.90
N LEU A 64 2.52 20.31 15.09
CA LEU A 64 3.49 19.45 15.75
C LEU A 64 4.65 19.30 14.76
N GLY A 65 5.49 20.33 14.74
CA GLY A 65 6.76 20.31 14.03
C GLY A 65 7.64 19.30 14.72
N GLY A 66 7.78 18.13 14.11
CA GLY A 66 8.63 17.08 14.67
C GLY A 66 8.37 15.68 14.13
N GLY A 67 8.14 15.52 12.82
CA GLY A 67 8.43 14.23 12.21
C GLY A 67 9.93 13.96 12.38
N PRO A 68 10.38 12.80 12.90
CA PRO A 68 11.80 12.52 13.03
C PRO A 68 12.49 12.69 11.66
N ALA A 69 13.68 13.31 11.68
CA ALA A 69 14.43 13.76 10.52
C ALA A 69 14.40 12.80 9.30
N PRO A 70 14.41 13.33 8.06
CA PRO A 70 14.17 12.57 6.82
C PRO A 70 15.28 11.55 6.48
N PHE A 71 16.37 11.51 7.25
CA PHE A 71 17.40 10.48 7.13
C PHE A 71 17.75 9.92 8.50
N PRO A 72 17.70 8.59 8.66
CA PRO A 72 17.87 8.00 9.96
C PRO A 72 19.37 7.66 10.15
N THR A 73 20.06 8.48 10.96
CA THR A 73 21.50 8.38 11.23
C THR A 73 21.87 7.03 11.87
N GLY A 74 22.76 6.27 11.21
CA GLY A 74 23.66 5.24 11.75
C GLY A 74 23.05 3.95 12.32
N TRP A 75 22.14 4.05 13.30
CA TRP A 75 21.60 2.92 14.07
C TRP A 75 20.21 2.46 13.60
N LYS A 76 19.56 3.28 12.79
CA LYS A 76 18.28 2.97 12.13
C LYS A 76 18.46 2.37 10.72
N LEU A 77 19.70 2.03 10.34
CA LEU A 77 19.99 1.26 9.12
C LEU A 77 19.61 -0.21 9.28
N LEU A 78 19.60 -0.77 10.49
CA LEU A 78 19.18 -2.16 10.72
C LEU A 78 17.74 -2.42 10.24
N PRO A 79 16.73 -1.63 10.65
CA PRO A 79 15.37 -1.74 10.11
C PRO A 79 15.28 -1.62 8.60
N LEU A 80 16.12 -0.76 8.00
CA LEU A 80 16.19 -0.58 6.55
C LEU A 80 16.73 -1.83 5.86
N VAL A 81 17.81 -2.40 6.38
CA VAL A 81 18.42 -3.65 5.85
C VAL A 81 17.47 -4.84 6.05
N GLU A 82 16.81 -4.93 7.21
CA GLU A 82 15.79 -5.96 7.48
C GLU A 82 14.61 -5.84 6.52
N THR A 83 14.13 -4.62 6.25
CA THR A 83 13.04 -4.37 5.29
C THR A 83 13.46 -4.76 3.88
N VAL A 84 14.64 -4.34 3.43
CA VAL A 84 15.17 -4.69 2.10
C VAL A 84 15.40 -6.21 1.99
N GLY A 85 15.93 -6.84 3.03
CA GLY A 85 16.10 -8.29 3.11
C GLY A 85 14.78 -9.04 3.08
N GLY A 86 13.76 -8.56 3.80
CA GLY A 86 12.40 -9.11 3.79
C GLY A 86 11.74 -8.99 2.42
N LEU A 87 11.95 -7.87 1.72
CA LEU A 87 11.52 -7.69 0.32
C LEU A 87 12.22 -8.66 -0.63
N ALA A 88 13.54 -8.84 -0.50
CA ALA A 88 14.28 -9.80 -1.31
C ALA A 88 13.80 -11.24 -1.06
N ALA A 89 13.60 -11.60 0.21
CA ALA A 89 13.02 -12.87 0.60
C ALA A 89 11.63 -13.06 0.01
N PHE A 90 10.75 -12.04 0.08
CA PHE A 90 9.42 -12.10 -0.52
C PHE A 90 9.47 -12.45 -2.00
N VAL A 91 10.36 -11.86 -2.78
CA VAL A 91 10.51 -12.17 -4.22
C VAL A 91 10.90 -13.64 -4.44
N LEU A 92 11.84 -14.17 -3.65
CA LEU A 92 12.27 -15.57 -3.75
C LEU A 92 11.17 -16.55 -3.29
N LEU A 93 10.43 -16.17 -2.26
CA LEU A 93 9.33 -16.97 -1.71
C LEU A 93 8.09 -16.92 -2.61
N LEU A 94 7.92 -15.88 -3.41
CA LEU A 94 6.77 -15.71 -4.30
C LEU A 94 6.67 -16.79 -5.38
N GLU A 95 7.80 -17.23 -5.94
CA GLU A 95 7.84 -18.35 -6.89
C GLU A 95 7.56 -19.71 -6.22
N THR A 96 7.96 -19.87 -4.96
CA THR A 96 7.90 -21.16 -4.25
C THR A 96 6.57 -21.37 -3.50
N LEU A 97 6.14 -20.35 -2.73
CA LEU A 97 4.99 -20.39 -1.81
C LEU A 97 3.74 -19.73 -2.37
N GLY A 98 3.84 -18.98 -3.48
CA GLY A 98 2.73 -18.26 -4.08
C GLY A 98 2.41 -16.94 -3.39
N PHE A 99 1.54 -16.13 -4.01
CA PHE A 99 1.28 -14.76 -3.58
C PHE A 99 0.72 -14.65 -2.15
N LEU A 100 -0.26 -15.49 -1.79
CA LEU A 100 -0.96 -15.41 -0.51
C LEU A 100 -0.05 -15.61 0.70
N LEU A 101 0.76 -16.68 0.67
CA LEU A 101 1.66 -16.99 1.78
C LEU A 101 2.79 -15.98 1.85
N SER A 102 3.34 -15.60 0.69
CA SER A 102 4.48 -14.68 0.64
C SER A 102 4.10 -13.31 1.20
N ILE A 103 2.92 -12.79 0.85
CA ILE A 103 2.48 -11.48 1.33
C ILE A 103 2.10 -11.51 2.82
N ALA A 104 1.49 -12.61 3.29
CA ALA A 104 1.22 -12.80 4.71
C ALA A 104 2.52 -12.86 5.52
N LEU A 105 3.52 -13.61 5.05
CA LEU A 105 4.83 -13.72 5.70
C LEU A 105 5.58 -12.38 5.67
N LEU A 106 5.57 -11.65 4.56
CA LEU A 106 6.18 -10.33 4.48
C LEU A 106 5.53 -9.36 5.46
N THR A 107 4.19 -9.32 5.50
CA THR A 107 3.44 -8.44 6.41
C THR A 107 3.71 -8.81 7.87
N ALA A 108 3.70 -10.11 8.18
CA ALA A 108 4.02 -10.59 9.53
C ALA A 108 5.47 -10.27 9.92
N PHE A 109 6.42 -10.42 9.00
CA PHE A 109 7.83 -10.09 9.20
C PHE A 109 8.01 -8.60 9.47
N LEU A 110 7.40 -7.72 8.66
CA LEU A 110 7.47 -6.28 8.87
C LEU A 110 6.88 -5.87 10.23
N LEU A 111 5.66 -6.31 10.54
CA LEU A 111 5.02 -5.95 11.81
C LEU A 111 5.77 -6.52 13.02
N ARG A 112 6.29 -7.74 12.91
CA ARG A 112 6.92 -8.42 14.05
C ARG A 112 8.37 -8.02 14.26
N VAL A 113 9.15 -7.91 13.20
CA VAL A 113 10.60 -7.68 13.26
C VAL A 113 10.90 -6.19 13.25
N VAL A 114 10.27 -5.45 12.32
CA VAL A 114 10.53 -4.02 12.13
C VAL A 114 9.75 -3.18 13.15
N GLU A 115 8.45 -3.42 13.28
CA GLU A 115 7.58 -2.63 14.18
C GLU A 115 7.45 -3.21 15.60
N ARG A 116 7.86 -4.47 15.82
CA ARG A 116 7.78 -5.18 17.11
C ARG A 116 6.37 -5.25 17.72
N GLU A 117 5.36 -5.36 16.86
CA GLU A 117 3.95 -5.40 17.25
C GLU A 117 3.52 -6.71 17.93
N GLY A 118 2.37 -6.64 18.60
CA GLY A 118 1.75 -7.77 19.29
C GLY A 118 1.41 -8.92 18.33
N TRP A 119 1.50 -10.17 18.80
CA TRP A 119 1.30 -11.36 17.95
C TRP A 119 -0.13 -11.44 17.39
N PHE A 120 -1.13 -11.02 18.17
CA PHE A 120 -2.52 -10.91 17.73
C PHE A 120 -2.71 -9.87 16.62
N THR A 121 -2.17 -8.66 16.80
CA THR A 121 -2.22 -7.59 15.78
C THR A 121 -1.50 -8.03 14.51
N THR A 122 -0.32 -8.62 14.66
CA THR A 122 0.49 -9.15 13.55
C THR A 122 -0.30 -10.17 12.73
N LEU A 123 -0.92 -11.15 13.39
CA LEU A 123 -1.67 -12.21 12.70
C LEU A 123 -2.93 -11.65 12.01
N LEU A 124 -3.69 -10.80 12.71
CA LEU A 124 -4.91 -10.22 12.18
C LEU A 124 -4.62 -9.35 10.94
N VAL A 125 -3.60 -8.49 11.02
CA VAL A 125 -3.21 -7.61 9.91
C VAL A 125 -2.57 -8.42 8.78
N ALA A 126 -1.72 -9.41 9.06
CA ALA A 126 -1.12 -10.25 8.02
C ALA A 126 -2.17 -11.03 7.22
N VAL A 127 -3.11 -11.68 7.91
CA VAL A 127 -4.20 -12.44 7.26
C VAL A 127 -5.17 -11.48 6.56
N GLY A 128 -5.53 -10.37 7.21
CA GLY A 128 -6.40 -9.34 6.63
C GLY A 128 -5.81 -8.72 5.36
N ASN A 129 -4.52 -8.37 5.39
CA ASN A 129 -3.80 -7.80 4.25
C ASN A 129 -3.72 -8.79 3.08
N ALA A 130 -3.30 -10.03 3.35
CA ALA A 130 -3.21 -11.07 2.33
C ALA A 130 -4.57 -11.34 1.67
N GLY A 131 -5.63 -11.46 2.48
CA GLY A 131 -7.00 -11.68 2.01
C GLY A 131 -7.54 -10.49 1.21
N ALA A 132 -7.35 -9.26 1.71
CA ALA A 132 -7.79 -8.05 1.03
C ALA A 132 -7.12 -7.90 -0.34
N LEU A 133 -5.80 -8.05 -0.40
CA LEU A 133 -5.06 -7.99 -1.67
C LEU A 133 -5.50 -9.09 -2.63
N TYR A 134 -5.71 -10.31 -2.15
CA TYR A 134 -6.23 -11.38 -3.00
C TYR A 134 -7.62 -11.07 -3.57
N ILE A 135 -8.54 -10.56 -2.76
CA ILE A 135 -9.88 -10.17 -3.23
C ILE A 135 -9.74 -9.05 -4.28
N ILE A 136 -8.94 -8.02 -3.99
CA ILE A 136 -8.74 -6.91 -4.92
C ILE A 136 -8.14 -7.40 -6.25
N PHE A 137 -7.08 -8.19 -6.21
CA PHE A 137 -6.37 -8.61 -7.43
C PHE A 137 -7.07 -9.73 -8.19
N LYS A 138 -7.61 -10.73 -7.49
CA LYS A 138 -8.26 -11.87 -8.15
C LYS A 138 -9.70 -11.57 -8.54
N VAL A 139 -10.49 -11.01 -7.62
CA VAL A 139 -11.93 -10.80 -7.82
C VAL A 139 -12.19 -9.48 -8.52
N PHE A 140 -11.58 -8.40 -8.04
CA PHE A 140 -11.81 -7.06 -8.58
C PHE A 140 -10.90 -6.68 -9.75
N LEU A 141 -9.86 -7.46 -10.06
CA LEU A 141 -8.95 -7.17 -11.18
C LEU A 141 -8.84 -8.32 -12.18
N GLY A 142 -9.34 -9.51 -11.83
CA GLY A 142 -9.25 -10.70 -12.69
C GLY A 142 -7.81 -11.12 -12.99
N VAL A 143 -6.82 -10.63 -12.24
CA VAL A 143 -5.41 -10.92 -12.46
C VAL A 143 -5.10 -12.30 -11.92
N SER A 144 -4.47 -13.13 -12.76
CA SER A 144 -3.92 -14.41 -12.32
C SER A 144 -2.68 -14.16 -11.48
N LEU A 145 -2.86 -14.15 -10.16
CA LEU A 145 -1.77 -14.09 -9.20
C LEU A 145 -0.94 -15.38 -9.26
N PRO A 146 0.38 -15.32 -9.00
CA PRO A 146 1.24 -16.49 -8.95
C PRO A 146 0.75 -17.44 -7.86
N LYS A 147 0.29 -18.60 -8.31
CA LYS A 147 -0.20 -19.70 -7.47
C LYS A 147 0.95 -20.65 -7.19
N ASN A 148 1.00 -21.18 -5.99
CA ASN A 148 1.97 -22.22 -5.63
C ASN A 148 1.60 -23.59 -6.23
N ILE A 149 2.45 -24.59 -5.97
CA ILE A 149 2.25 -26.00 -6.32
C ILE A 149 0.91 -26.55 -5.77
N PHE A 150 0.35 -25.94 -4.73
CA PHE A 150 -0.96 -26.29 -4.15
C PHE A 150 -2.15 -25.56 -4.79
N GLY A 151 -1.93 -24.68 -5.78
CA GLY A 151 -2.98 -24.01 -6.55
C GLY A 151 -3.59 -22.76 -5.90
N PHE A 152 -2.98 -22.23 -4.84
CA PHE A 152 -3.42 -21.02 -4.12
C PHE A 152 -2.46 -19.85 -4.31
#